data_AF-A0A1I6DNR7-F1
#
_entry.id   AF-A0A1I6DNR7-F1
#
_cell.length_a   1.000
_cell.length_b   1.000
_cell.length_c   1.000
_cell.angle_alpha   90.00
_cell.angle_beta   90.00
_cell.angle_gamma   90.00
#
_symmetry.space_group_name_H-M   'P 1'
#
loop_
_entity.id
_entity.type
_entity.pdbx_description
1 polymer ?
#
loop_
_entity_poly.entity_id
_entity_poly.type
_entity_poly.pdbx_seq_one_letter_code
_entity_poly.pdbx_strand_id
1 'polypeptide(L)'
;MKQKASLFIFGLLTLIILSPAWASAQLDDQYGIYYRHARVFGKAMHYDPDRDLCIVYGSVFVREPGGGWRTLETKKFLSVQPANQPTREALAGAPAKTVVLEGTLNAWPGQKEEILLVTTVQFSEYNIDIPEWYAFGKTIKTEQAYKFSLNQVNDFVDILAGLARAINIPQNQRLNQDEITSITEQISNPGPNDRQLVNQVKNELKANWNNKWLVVKDGQAANDLRAGVGGWQLYRGLQGNGNCYVNEAPVIRKNLTEFMDAVTTGGRTPKKEGAAIMCAHINAIRETDKTGRKKIVKVTASGALYDTLQGFYKALKNPSGLNLETWKLKGWSDEDVKLMENKLCWLSGHRVLVYKTSKITGKRILVDQYFKLDNYLTQDGFNNILDVGNEIITEGGV
;
A
#
# COMPACT_ATOMS: atom_id res chain seq x y z
N MET A 1 -40.98 -19.39 85.59
CA MET A 1 -41.62 -18.24 86.26
C MET A 1 -40.73 -17.01 86.11
N LYS A 2 -41.35 -15.88 85.77
CA LYS A 2 -40.81 -14.51 85.57
C LYS A 2 -40.35 -14.12 84.14
N GLN A 3 -41.31 -13.46 83.47
CA GLN A 3 -41.23 -12.39 82.47
C GLN A 3 -40.08 -11.39 82.75
N LYS A 4 -39.51 -10.66 81.77
CA LYS A 4 -40.09 -9.56 80.95
C LYS A 4 -39.25 -9.42 79.65
N ALA A 5 -39.81 -9.37 78.44
CA ALA A 5 -40.53 -8.26 77.78
C ALA A 5 -39.76 -6.92 77.77
N SER A 6 -39.18 -6.53 76.62
CA SER A 6 -39.74 -5.48 75.76
C SER A 6 -38.80 -5.03 74.63
N LEU A 7 -39.36 -5.13 73.43
CA LEU A 7 -39.20 -4.33 72.21
C LEU A 7 -38.59 -2.92 72.40
N PHE A 8 -37.66 -2.49 71.54
CA PHE A 8 -37.74 -1.19 70.86
C PHE A 8 -36.84 -1.14 69.60
N ILE A 9 -37.49 -0.94 68.46
CA ILE A 9 -36.94 -0.58 67.15
C ILE A 9 -36.60 0.91 67.19
N PHE A 10 -35.39 1.31 66.79
CA PHE A 10 -35.04 2.47 65.94
C PHE A 10 -33.54 2.74 66.05
N GLY A 11 -32.83 2.72 64.93
CA GLY A 11 -31.40 3.03 64.92
C GLY A 11 -30.67 2.62 63.64
N LEU A 12 -31.23 2.99 62.49
CA LEU A 12 -30.51 3.02 61.22
C LEU A 12 -29.38 4.06 61.34
N LEU A 13 -28.18 3.64 61.76
CA LEU A 13 -26.98 4.47 61.68
C LEU A 13 -25.72 3.60 61.52
N THR A 14 -25.27 3.54 60.27
CA THR A 14 -23.85 3.53 59.86
C THR A 14 -22.94 2.54 60.59
N LEU A 15 -22.96 1.27 60.18
CA LEU A 15 -21.76 0.44 60.27
C LEU A 15 -20.94 0.64 58.99
N ILE A 16 -19.84 1.37 59.18
CA ILE A 16 -18.84 1.70 58.17
C ILE A 16 -18.29 0.40 57.59
N ILE A 17 -18.64 0.13 56.33
CA ILE A 17 -18.00 -0.86 55.49
C ILE A 17 -16.58 -0.36 55.24
N LEU A 18 -15.59 -0.89 55.97
CA LEU A 18 -14.18 -0.78 55.62
C LEU A 18 -13.89 -1.70 54.44
N SER A 19 -14.39 -1.31 53.27
CA SER A 19 -13.83 -1.77 52.00
C SER A 19 -12.47 -1.09 51.85
N PRO A 20 -11.38 -1.82 51.53
CA PRO A 20 -10.20 -1.14 51.02
C PRO A 20 -10.65 -0.37 49.79
N ALA A 21 -10.38 0.94 49.77
CA ALA A 21 -10.62 1.77 48.62
C ALA A 21 -9.85 1.18 47.44
N TRP A 22 -10.56 0.42 46.60
CA TRP A 22 -10.15 0.20 45.23
C TRP A 22 -10.15 1.60 44.65
N ALA A 23 -8.96 2.16 44.48
CA ALA A 23 -8.75 3.27 43.59
C ALA A 23 -9.32 2.83 42.24
N SER A 24 -10.56 3.24 41.98
CA SER A 24 -11.09 3.31 40.64
C SER A 24 -10.04 4.04 39.83
N ALA A 25 -9.39 3.34 38.91
CA ALA A 25 -8.63 4.00 37.87
C ALA A 25 -9.61 4.92 37.14
N GLN A 26 -9.60 6.20 37.52
CA GLN A 26 -10.04 7.26 36.64
C GLN A 26 -9.20 7.09 35.38
N LEU A 27 -9.85 6.61 34.34
CA LEU A 27 -9.39 6.69 32.96
C LEU A 27 -9.29 8.17 32.64
N ASP A 28 -8.13 8.73 32.93
CA ASP A 28 -7.72 10.05 32.47
C ASP A 28 -7.15 9.82 31.06
N ASP A 29 -7.84 10.33 30.04
CA ASP A 29 -7.59 10.12 28.59
C ASP A 29 -6.25 10.70 28.07
N GLN A 30 -5.27 10.91 28.95
CA GLN A 30 -3.97 11.52 28.64
C GLN A 30 -2.74 10.64 28.97
N TYR A 31 -2.92 9.44 29.54
CA TYR A 31 -1.80 8.57 29.92
C TYR A 31 -1.81 7.23 29.20
N GLY A 32 -0.61 6.73 28.85
CA GLY A 32 -0.44 5.48 28.12
C GLY A 32 -1.04 4.25 28.81
N ILE A 33 -1.54 3.31 28.01
CA ILE A 33 -2.12 2.06 28.49
C ILE A 33 -1.01 1.02 28.67
N TYR A 34 -0.51 0.92 29.89
CA TYR A 34 0.47 -0.10 30.23
C TYR A 34 -0.20 -1.44 30.55
N TYR A 35 0.06 -2.46 29.72
CA TYR A 35 -0.43 -3.81 29.94
C TYR A 35 0.66 -4.66 30.61
N ARG A 36 0.49 -4.89 31.92
CA ARG A 36 1.39 -5.73 32.75
C ARG A 36 1.55 -7.16 32.24
N HIS A 37 0.52 -7.70 31.58
CA HIS A 37 0.55 -9.06 31.02
C HIS A 37 -0.03 -9.03 29.61
N ALA A 38 0.86 -9.21 28.64
CA ALA A 38 0.53 -9.34 27.24
C ALA A 38 1.08 -10.67 26.70
N ARG A 39 0.35 -11.24 25.75
CA ARG A 39 0.71 -12.44 25.00
C ARG A 39 0.65 -12.15 23.51
N VAL A 40 1.62 -12.65 22.76
CA VAL A 40 1.58 -12.65 21.30
C VAL A 40 1.61 -14.08 20.80
N PHE A 41 0.71 -14.39 19.88
CA PHE A 41 0.78 -15.62 19.09
C PHE A 41 0.99 -15.22 17.64
N GLY A 42 2.12 -15.61 17.06
CA GLY A 42 2.52 -15.11 15.75
C GLY A 42 3.74 -15.80 15.16
N LYS A 43 4.11 -15.39 13.94
CA LYS A 43 5.31 -15.86 13.23
C LYS A 43 6.42 -14.85 13.39
N ALA A 44 7.58 -15.28 13.86
CA ALA A 44 8.76 -14.43 13.90
C ALA A 44 9.29 -14.21 12.48
N MET A 45 9.44 -12.95 12.10
CA MET A 45 9.77 -12.53 10.75
C MET A 45 11.27 -12.31 10.58
N HIS A 46 11.85 -11.56 11.51
CA HIS A 46 13.24 -11.17 11.48
C HIS A 46 13.71 -10.85 12.90
N TYR A 47 14.99 -11.10 13.16
CA TYR A 47 15.67 -10.68 14.36
C TYR A 47 16.82 -9.76 13.95
N ASP A 48 16.77 -8.53 14.42
CA ASP A 48 17.78 -7.50 14.22
C ASP A 48 18.74 -7.52 15.42
N PRO A 49 19.97 -8.04 15.26
CA PRO A 49 20.93 -8.15 16.36
C PRO A 49 21.45 -6.79 16.81
N ASP A 50 21.46 -5.77 15.96
CA ASP A 50 21.99 -4.43 16.28
C ASP A 50 21.03 -3.67 17.20
N ARG A 51 19.72 -3.92 17.04
CA ARG A 51 18.67 -3.33 17.89
C ARG A 51 18.17 -4.25 19.00
N ASP A 52 18.65 -5.50 19.05
CA ASP A 52 18.15 -6.53 19.96
C ASP A 52 16.62 -6.69 19.87
N LEU A 53 16.10 -6.76 18.64
CA LEU A 53 14.67 -6.62 18.35
C LEU A 53 14.20 -7.65 17.34
N CYS A 54 13.13 -8.37 17.67
CA CYS A 54 12.45 -9.31 16.80
C CYS A 54 11.14 -8.72 16.29
N ILE A 55 10.86 -8.88 15.00
CA ILE A 55 9.57 -8.50 14.40
C ILE A 55 8.71 -9.74 14.31
N VAL A 56 7.50 -9.68 14.86
CA VAL A 56 6.56 -10.82 14.89
C VAL A 56 5.24 -10.42 14.23
N TYR A 57 4.79 -11.22 13.27
CA TYR A 57 3.46 -11.08 12.68
C TYR A 57 2.46 -11.95 13.43
N GLY A 58 1.46 -11.35 14.07
CA GLY A 58 0.53 -12.16 14.86
C GLY A 58 -0.63 -11.41 15.47
N SER A 59 -1.22 -12.05 16.48
CA SER A 59 -2.29 -11.46 17.29
C SER A 59 -1.76 -11.15 18.68
N VAL A 60 -2.15 -9.98 19.18
CA VAL A 60 -1.77 -9.46 20.49
C VAL A 60 -2.95 -9.62 21.43
N PHE A 61 -2.70 -10.21 22.59
CA PHE A 61 -3.66 -10.45 23.65
C PHE A 61 -3.18 -9.77 24.92
N VAL A 62 -4.10 -9.20 25.67
CA VAL A 62 -3.82 -8.56 26.96
C VAL A 62 -4.70 -9.17 28.04
N ARG A 63 -4.16 -9.29 29.26
CA ARG A 63 -4.91 -9.85 30.38
C ARG A 63 -5.76 -8.78 31.04
N GLU A 64 -7.05 -9.07 31.23
CA GLU A 64 -7.99 -8.14 31.86
C GLU A 64 -8.05 -8.30 33.39
N PRO A 65 -8.50 -7.25 34.13
CA PRO A 65 -8.88 -7.38 35.53
C PRO A 65 -10.00 -8.42 35.66
N GLY A 66 -9.68 -9.62 36.16
CA GLY A 66 -10.57 -10.79 36.14
C GLY A 66 -9.93 -12.05 35.55
N GLY A 67 -8.73 -11.92 34.96
CA GLY A 67 -7.88 -13.04 34.57
C GLY A 67 -8.09 -13.57 33.16
N GLY A 68 -9.12 -13.12 32.45
CA GLY A 68 -9.38 -13.43 31.04
C GLY A 68 -8.38 -12.75 30.09
N TRP A 69 -8.24 -13.32 28.89
CA TRP A 69 -7.46 -12.74 27.80
C TRP A 69 -8.39 -12.04 26.81
N ARG A 70 -8.14 -10.78 26.51
CA ARG A 70 -8.79 -10.04 25.43
C ARG A 70 -7.84 -9.87 24.25
N THR A 71 -8.32 -10.11 23.05
CA THR A 71 -7.60 -9.76 21.82
C THR A 71 -7.58 -8.24 21.68
N LEU A 72 -6.38 -7.67 21.65
CA LEU A 72 -6.18 -6.25 21.39
C LEU A 72 -6.17 -5.99 19.87
N GLU A 73 -5.34 -6.74 19.15
CA GLU A 73 -5.20 -6.64 17.69
C GLU A 73 -4.87 -7.99 17.07
N THR A 74 -5.17 -8.14 15.78
CA THR A 74 -4.88 -9.36 15.01
C THR A 74 -4.15 -9.03 13.72
N LYS A 75 -3.30 -9.96 13.25
CA LYS A 75 -2.56 -9.84 11.98
C LYS A 75 -1.73 -8.56 11.88
N LYS A 76 -0.99 -8.20 12.93
CA LYS A 76 -0.10 -7.03 13.01
C LYS A 76 1.35 -7.45 13.09
N PHE A 77 2.24 -6.63 12.53
CA PHE A 77 3.68 -6.70 12.80
C PHE A 77 3.98 -5.94 14.10
N LEU A 78 4.52 -6.64 15.09
CA LEU A 78 4.89 -6.10 16.39
C LEU A 78 6.39 -6.22 16.61
N SER A 79 6.97 -5.18 17.19
CA SER A 79 8.36 -5.18 17.63
C SER A 79 8.47 -5.80 19.03
N VAL A 80 9.41 -6.72 19.19
CA VAL A 80 9.56 -7.55 20.37
C VAL A 80 11.00 -7.48 20.85
N GLN A 81 11.21 -7.16 22.11
CA GLN A 81 12.54 -7.07 22.73
C GLN A 81 12.70 -8.17 23.79
N PRO A 82 13.83 -8.90 23.84
CA PRO A 82 14.07 -9.86 24.91
C PRO A 82 14.35 -9.16 26.25
N ALA A 83 13.77 -9.68 27.33
CA ALA A 83 14.04 -9.18 28.69
C ALA A 83 15.34 -9.74 29.31
N ASN A 84 15.89 -10.82 28.76
CA ASN A 84 17.08 -11.50 29.30
C ASN A 84 17.81 -12.33 28.23
N GLN A 85 18.99 -12.85 28.56
CA GLN A 85 19.82 -13.63 27.64
C GLN A 85 19.13 -14.89 27.09
N PRO A 86 18.41 -15.70 27.90
CA PRO A 86 17.65 -16.84 27.36
C PRO A 86 16.59 -16.46 26.31
N THR A 87 15.81 -15.39 26.56
CA THR A 87 14.81 -14.95 25.57
C THR A 87 15.45 -14.35 24.34
N ARG A 88 16.62 -13.71 24.47
CA ARG A 88 17.43 -13.24 23.35
C ARG A 88 17.85 -14.38 22.42
N GLU A 89 18.44 -15.43 22.98
CA GLU A 89 18.87 -16.61 22.21
C GLU A 89 17.68 -17.30 21.53
N ALA A 90 16.55 -17.42 22.24
CA ALA A 90 15.33 -17.98 21.68
C ALA A 90 14.78 -17.16 20.51
N LEU A 91 14.71 -15.82 20.63
CA LEU A 91 14.25 -14.92 19.58
C LEU A 91 15.20 -14.87 18.38
N ALA A 92 16.52 -14.91 18.61
CA ALA A 92 17.51 -14.97 17.54
C ALA A 92 17.35 -16.25 16.68
N GLY A 93 16.99 -17.37 17.32
CA GLY A 93 16.69 -18.64 16.64
C GLY A 93 15.24 -18.81 16.16
N ALA A 94 14.39 -17.78 16.31
CA ALA A 94 12.97 -17.84 15.98
C ALA A 94 12.58 -17.53 14.53
N PRO A 95 13.34 -16.83 13.66
CA PRO A 95 12.88 -16.45 12.33
C PRO A 95 12.25 -17.62 11.54
N ALA A 96 11.12 -17.33 10.89
CA ALA A 96 10.23 -18.25 10.19
C ALA A 96 9.46 -19.27 11.07
N LYS A 97 9.67 -19.31 12.38
CA LYS A 97 8.93 -20.16 13.32
C LYS A 97 7.72 -19.43 13.91
N THR A 98 6.72 -20.20 14.31
CA THR A 98 5.60 -19.69 15.08
C THR A 98 5.93 -19.71 16.56
N VAL A 99 5.63 -18.59 17.23
CA VAL A 99 5.98 -18.30 18.62
C VAL A 99 4.74 -17.91 19.42
N VAL A 100 4.73 -18.35 20.68
CA VAL A 100 3.92 -17.77 21.75
C VAL A 100 4.87 -17.00 22.65
N LEU A 101 4.64 -15.71 22.77
CA LEU A 101 5.47 -14.79 23.55
C LEU A 101 4.65 -14.24 24.71
N GLU A 102 5.24 -14.15 25.90
CA GLU A 102 4.61 -13.50 27.05
C GLU A 102 5.53 -12.46 27.67
N GLY A 103 4.94 -11.33 28.08
CA GLY A 103 5.70 -10.20 28.57
C GLY A 103 4.85 -9.00 28.96
N THR A 104 5.49 -7.84 29.01
CA THR A 104 4.85 -6.55 29.29
C THR A 104 4.75 -5.74 28.01
N LEU A 105 3.55 -5.23 27.70
CA LEU A 105 3.31 -4.38 26.54
C LEU A 105 3.06 -2.95 27.01
N ASN A 106 3.88 -2.03 26.53
CA ASN A 106 3.67 -0.60 26.74
C ASN A 106 3.07 0.00 25.46
N ALA A 107 1.79 0.39 25.52
CA ALA A 107 1.05 0.91 24.37
C ALA A 107 0.30 2.18 24.75
N TRP A 108 0.37 3.24 23.95
CA TRP A 108 -0.47 4.43 24.14
C TRP A 108 -1.04 4.97 22.83
N PRO A 109 -2.20 5.66 22.87
CA PRO A 109 -2.78 6.26 21.68
C PRO A 109 -1.78 7.19 20.98
N GLY A 110 -1.56 6.98 19.68
CA GLY A 110 -0.60 7.75 18.89
C GLY A 110 0.86 7.31 19.01
N GLN A 111 1.16 6.23 19.76
CA GLN A 111 2.50 5.65 19.81
C GLN A 111 2.92 5.12 18.44
N LYS A 112 4.13 5.51 18.04
CA LYS A 112 4.74 5.19 16.74
C LYS A 112 5.07 3.70 16.58
N GLU A 113 5.54 3.08 17.65
CA GLU A 113 5.97 1.67 17.68
C GLU A 113 5.67 1.09 19.05
N GLU A 114 4.86 0.03 19.08
CA GLU A 114 4.59 -0.75 20.29
C GLU A 114 5.70 -1.79 20.43
N ILE A 115 6.36 -1.78 21.60
CA ILE A 115 7.40 -2.75 21.93
C ILE A 115 6.89 -3.67 23.02
N LEU A 116 6.90 -4.97 22.75
CA LEU A 116 6.66 -6.00 23.75
C LEU A 116 7.99 -6.44 24.36
N LEU A 117 8.17 -6.21 25.66
CA LEU A 117 9.31 -6.74 26.40
C LEU A 117 9.01 -8.18 26.86
N VAL A 118 9.69 -9.16 26.27
CA VAL A 118 9.37 -10.59 26.40
C VAL A 118 10.19 -11.29 27.45
N THR A 119 9.49 -11.99 28.33
CA THR A 119 10.05 -12.80 29.42
C THR A 119 9.99 -14.29 29.13
N THR A 120 9.09 -14.72 28.24
CA THR A 120 8.90 -16.14 27.87
C THR A 120 8.71 -16.29 26.37
N VAL A 121 9.39 -17.27 25.77
CA VAL A 121 9.27 -17.67 24.37
C VAL A 121 8.95 -19.16 24.30
N GLN A 122 7.89 -19.53 23.60
CA GLN A 122 7.55 -20.91 23.29
C GLN A 122 7.36 -21.06 21.78
N PHE A 123 7.76 -22.21 21.23
CA PHE A 123 7.58 -22.51 19.82
C PHE A 123 6.31 -23.34 19.60
N SER A 124 5.68 -23.13 18.45
CA SER A 124 4.53 -23.89 17.99
C SER A 124 4.76 -24.35 16.55
N GLU A 125 4.23 -25.52 16.21
CA GLU A 125 4.26 -26.07 14.85
C GLU A 125 3.16 -25.51 13.94
N TYR A 126 2.33 -24.59 14.45
CA TYR A 126 1.26 -23.97 13.68
C TYR A 126 1.82 -23.13 12.51
N ASN A 127 1.35 -23.33 11.28
CA ASN A 127 1.77 -22.49 10.16
C ASN A 127 0.91 -21.22 10.05
N ILE A 128 1.57 -20.07 9.94
CA ILE A 128 0.91 -18.78 9.70
C ILE A 128 1.33 -18.29 8.32
N ASP A 129 0.34 -18.17 7.44
CA ASP A 129 0.49 -17.55 6.13
C ASP A 129 0.30 -16.05 6.23
N ILE A 130 1.13 -15.31 5.50
CA ILE A 130 1.17 -13.85 5.53
C ILE A 130 1.04 -13.36 4.09
N PRO A 131 0.02 -12.56 3.77
CA PRO A 131 -0.20 -12.09 2.41
C PRO A 131 0.93 -11.16 1.95
N GLU A 132 1.39 -11.35 0.71
CA GLU A 132 2.26 -10.38 0.05
C GLU A 132 1.56 -9.02 -0.08
N TRP A 133 2.37 -7.97 -0.07
CA TRP A 133 1.91 -6.60 -0.16
C TRP A 133 2.69 -5.84 -1.22
N TYR A 134 1.94 -5.17 -2.10
CA TYR A 134 2.44 -4.20 -3.05
C TYR A 134 1.64 -2.92 -2.91
N ALA A 135 2.32 -1.77 -2.96
CA ALA A 135 1.67 -0.47 -2.87
C ALA A 135 2.49 0.59 -3.57
N PHE A 136 1.84 1.63 -4.07
CA PHE A 136 2.49 2.83 -4.57
C PHE A 136 1.96 4.04 -3.80
N GLY A 137 2.85 4.97 -3.45
CA GLY A 137 2.45 6.13 -2.67
C GLY A 137 3.60 7.01 -2.26
N LYS A 138 3.28 8.07 -1.51
CA LYS A 138 4.26 8.98 -0.94
C LYS A 138 4.66 8.50 0.45
N THR A 139 5.97 8.40 0.69
CA THR A 139 6.51 8.19 2.04
C THR A 139 6.44 9.51 2.78
N ILE A 140 5.65 9.57 3.84
CA ILE A 140 5.50 10.78 4.66
C ILE A 140 6.69 10.88 5.61
N LYS A 141 6.97 9.77 6.29
CA LYS A 141 8.16 9.55 7.15
C LYS A 141 8.51 8.06 7.08
N THR A 142 9.68 7.67 7.61
CA THR A 142 10.20 6.29 7.49
C THR A 142 9.17 5.21 7.89
N GLU A 143 8.29 5.49 8.84
CA GLU A 143 7.31 4.54 9.38
C GLU A 143 5.88 4.78 8.86
N GLN A 144 5.67 5.71 7.93
CA GLN A 144 4.34 6.08 7.49
C GLN A 144 4.31 6.46 6.01
N ALA A 145 3.36 5.87 5.29
CA ALA A 145 3.11 6.17 3.90
C ALA A 145 1.63 6.49 3.67
N TYR A 146 1.38 7.44 2.76
CA TYR A 146 0.07 7.65 2.18
C TYR A 146 0.08 7.03 0.78
N LYS A 147 -0.67 5.94 0.62
CA LYS A 147 -0.50 5.01 -0.50
C LYS A 147 -1.83 4.48 -0.99
N PHE A 148 -1.81 3.86 -2.17
CA PHE A 148 -2.82 2.91 -2.60
C PHE A 148 -2.21 1.51 -2.73
N SER A 149 -3.02 0.47 -2.50
CA SER A 149 -2.57 -0.92 -2.68
C SER A 149 -2.63 -1.31 -4.15
N LEU A 150 -1.68 -2.15 -4.57
CA LEU A 150 -1.68 -2.80 -5.87
C LEU A 150 -2.11 -4.26 -5.67
N ASN A 151 -3.35 -4.58 -6.04
CA ASN A 151 -3.88 -5.95 -5.99
C ASN A 151 -3.66 -6.66 -7.34
N GLN A 152 -3.61 -5.89 -8.42
CA GLN A 152 -3.28 -6.32 -9.78
C GLN A 152 -2.33 -5.32 -10.42
N VAL A 153 -1.68 -5.73 -11.51
CA VAL A 153 -0.66 -4.90 -12.17
C VAL A 153 -1.24 -3.61 -12.78
N ASN A 154 -2.51 -3.64 -13.19
CA ASN A 154 -3.18 -2.49 -13.80
C ASN A 154 -3.44 -1.34 -12.81
N ASP A 155 -3.58 -1.65 -11.51
CA ASP A 155 -3.91 -0.68 -10.46
C ASP A 155 -2.92 0.49 -10.42
N PHE A 156 -1.66 0.25 -10.80
CA PHE A 156 -0.62 1.28 -10.84
C PHE A 156 -0.98 2.43 -11.78
N VAL A 157 -1.51 2.13 -12.97
CA VAL A 157 -1.93 3.16 -13.94
C VAL A 157 -3.37 3.58 -13.67
N ASP A 158 -4.27 2.64 -13.36
CA ASP A 158 -5.68 2.92 -13.19
C ASP A 158 -5.94 3.95 -12.07
N ILE A 159 -5.28 3.79 -10.92
CA ILE A 159 -5.48 4.68 -9.77
C ILE A 159 -4.80 6.04 -10.01
N LEU A 160 -3.60 6.07 -10.59
CA LEU A 160 -2.94 7.33 -10.94
C LEU A 160 -3.70 8.10 -12.04
N ALA A 161 -4.25 7.41 -13.03
CA ALA A 161 -5.09 8.00 -14.07
C ALA A 161 -6.44 8.48 -13.51
N GLY A 162 -7.00 7.79 -12.51
CA GLY A 162 -8.14 8.26 -11.72
C GLY A 162 -7.85 9.60 -11.07
N LEU A 163 -6.75 9.69 -10.31
CA LEU A 163 -6.34 10.93 -9.65
C LEU A 163 -5.99 12.05 -10.63
N ALA A 164 -5.29 11.74 -11.73
CA ALA A 164 -4.99 12.70 -12.78
C ALA A 164 -6.25 13.29 -13.40
N ARG A 165 -7.29 12.49 -13.64
CA ARG A 165 -8.59 12.98 -14.14
C ARG A 165 -9.34 13.81 -13.10
N ALA A 166 -9.32 13.39 -11.83
CA ALA A 166 -9.95 14.14 -10.75
C ALA A 166 -9.34 15.53 -10.56
N ILE A 167 -8.02 15.66 -10.76
CA ILE A 167 -7.28 16.93 -10.69
C ILE A 167 -7.29 17.70 -12.03
N ASN A 168 -7.72 17.07 -13.12
CA ASN A 168 -7.64 17.60 -14.49
C ASN A 168 -6.19 17.87 -14.95
N ILE A 169 -5.28 16.93 -14.67
CA ILE A 169 -3.88 17.00 -15.07
C ILE A 169 -3.74 16.91 -16.60
N PRO A 170 -3.06 17.88 -17.24
CA PRO A 170 -2.83 17.83 -18.68
C PRO A 170 -1.91 16.66 -19.04
N GLN A 171 -2.26 15.97 -20.13
CA GLN A 171 -1.52 14.85 -20.69
C GLN A 171 -0.62 15.25 -21.86
N ASN A 172 -0.74 16.48 -22.37
CA ASN A 172 -0.07 16.92 -23.58
C ASN A 172 1.18 17.78 -23.34
N GLN A 173 1.41 18.23 -22.10
CA GLN A 173 2.51 19.11 -21.75
C GLN A 173 2.97 18.87 -20.33
N ARG A 174 4.25 19.16 -20.08
CA ARG A 174 4.83 19.20 -18.74
C ARG A 174 4.42 20.50 -18.04
N LEU A 175 3.93 20.38 -16.81
CA LEU A 175 3.63 21.54 -15.96
C LEU A 175 4.92 22.16 -15.42
N ASN A 176 4.94 23.48 -15.35
CA ASN A 176 5.96 24.24 -14.62
C ASN A 176 5.59 24.39 -13.13
N GLN A 177 6.50 24.96 -12.33
CA GLN A 177 6.31 25.08 -10.89
C GLN A 177 5.16 26.00 -10.49
N ASP A 178 4.91 27.08 -11.23
CA ASP A 178 3.83 28.02 -10.93
C ASP A 178 2.47 27.37 -11.21
N GLU A 179 2.36 26.58 -12.28
CA GLU A 179 1.16 25.81 -12.59
C GLU A 179 0.88 24.73 -11.52
N ILE A 180 1.92 24.00 -11.08
CA ILE A 180 1.82 23.02 -10.00
C ILE A 180 1.35 23.69 -8.71
N THR A 181 1.94 24.84 -8.37
CA THR A 181 1.58 25.61 -7.17
C THR A 181 0.14 26.08 -7.24
N SER A 182 -0.28 26.64 -8.38
CA SER A 182 -1.65 27.12 -8.57
C SER A 182 -2.70 26.00 -8.43
N ILE A 183 -2.45 24.82 -9.03
CA ILE A 183 -3.35 23.66 -8.89
C ILE A 183 -3.41 23.20 -7.43
N THR A 184 -2.26 23.15 -6.76
CA THR A 184 -2.18 22.74 -5.36
C THR A 184 -2.94 23.72 -4.46
N GLU A 185 -2.78 25.02 -4.67
CA GLU A 185 -3.50 26.06 -3.91
C GLU A 185 -5.02 25.96 -4.09
N GLN A 186 -5.50 25.69 -5.31
CA GLN A 186 -6.93 25.48 -5.57
C GLN A 186 -7.50 24.29 -4.79
N ILE A 187 -6.69 23.27 -4.54
CA ILE A 187 -7.12 22.05 -3.83
C ILE A 187 -7.02 22.23 -2.32
N SER A 188 -5.90 22.78 -1.83
CA SER A 188 -5.61 22.94 -0.40
C SER A 188 -6.31 24.15 0.22
N ASN A 189 -6.49 25.24 -0.55
CA ASN A 189 -7.12 26.49 -0.12
C ASN A 189 -8.24 26.91 -1.10
N PRO A 190 -9.32 26.11 -1.23
CA PRO A 190 -10.30 26.30 -2.29
C PRO A 190 -11.10 27.58 -2.15
N GLY A 191 -11.24 28.29 -3.27
CA GLY A 191 -12.18 29.38 -3.42
C GLY A 191 -13.63 28.87 -3.64
N PRO A 192 -14.61 29.80 -3.74
CA PRO A 192 -16.02 29.44 -3.92
C PRO A 192 -16.31 28.55 -5.13
N ASN A 193 -15.48 28.65 -6.19
CA ASN A 193 -15.68 27.94 -7.46
C ASN A 193 -14.98 26.56 -7.50
N ASP A 194 -14.10 26.25 -6.54
CA ASP A 194 -13.25 25.05 -6.59
C ASP A 194 -13.91 23.83 -5.92
N ARG A 195 -15.13 24.00 -5.39
CA ARG A 195 -15.84 22.98 -4.62
C ARG A 195 -16.00 21.66 -5.38
N GLN A 196 -16.25 21.72 -6.69
CA GLN A 196 -16.39 20.52 -7.51
C GLN A 196 -15.06 19.76 -7.63
N LEU A 197 -13.98 20.47 -7.95
CA LEU A 197 -12.62 19.92 -8.05
C LEU A 197 -12.21 19.24 -6.74
N VAL A 198 -12.33 19.96 -5.61
CA VAL A 198 -11.99 19.43 -4.28
C VAL A 198 -12.78 18.17 -3.95
N ASN A 199 -14.08 18.15 -4.24
CA ASN A 199 -14.90 16.97 -4.01
C ASN A 199 -14.47 15.77 -4.86
N GLN A 200 -14.11 15.99 -6.13
CA GLN A 200 -13.62 14.93 -7.01
C GLN A 200 -12.30 14.36 -6.49
N VAL A 201 -11.35 15.23 -6.12
CA VAL A 201 -10.05 14.83 -5.56
C VAL A 201 -10.23 14.08 -4.25
N LYS A 202 -11.04 14.59 -3.31
CA LYS A 202 -11.33 13.92 -2.04
C LYS A 202 -12.01 12.57 -2.21
N ASN A 203 -12.93 12.44 -3.16
CA ASN A 203 -13.60 11.17 -3.43
C ASN A 203 -12.62 10.13 -3.97
N GLU A 204 -11.76 10.52 -4.91
CA GLU A 204 -10.74 9.64 -5.49
C GLU A 204 -9.73 9.17 -4.43
N LEU A 205 -9.25 10.11 -3.61
CA LEU A 205 -8.37 9.80 -2.49
C LEU A 205 -9.07 8.95 -1.44
N LYS A 206 -10.33 9.21 -1.09
CA LYS A 206 -11.04 8.37 -0.12
C LYS A 206 -11.28 6.95 -0.64
N ALA A 207 -11.49 6.78 -1.94
CA ALA A 207 -11.80 5.48 -2.55
C ALA A 207 -10.57 4.57 -2.62
N ASN A 208 -9.42 5.12 -3.03
CA ASN A 208 -8.23 4.33 -3.35
C ASN A 208 -7.06 4.57 -2.37
N TRP A 209 -7.12 5.71 -1.68
CA TRP A 209 -6.14 6.32 -0.78
C TRP A 209 -6.19 5.81 0.64
N ASN A 210 -5.07 5.39 1.25
CA ASN A 210 -5.04 5.29 2.70
C ASN A 210 -3.66 5.56 3.31
N ASN A 211 -3.69 6.09 4.53
CA ASN A 211 -2.53 6.17 5.38
C ASN A 211 -2.22 4.78 5.96
N LYS A 212 -0.95 4.41 5.99
CA LYS A 212 -0.50 3.11 6.50
C LYS A 212 0.83 3.23 7.26
N TRP A 213 0.87 2.60 8.43
CA TRP A 213 2.09 2.42 9.20
C TRP A 213 2.97 1.33 8.60
N LEU A 214 4.27 1.55 8.63
CA LEU A 214 5.31 0.67 8.11
C LEU A 214 6.20 0.19 9.25
N VAL A 215 6.43 -1.11 9.31
CA VAL A 215 7.42 -1.76 10.17
C VAL A 215 8.58 -2.20 9.28
N VAL A 216 9.77 -1.73 9.57
CA VAL A 216 10.97 -1.96 8.75
C VAL A 216 11.77 -3.14 9.30
N LYS A 217 12.27 -3.98 8.40
CA LYS A 217 13.05 -5.17 8.76
C LYS A 217 14.24 -4.85 9.67
N ASP A 218 15.09 -3.94 9.24
CA ASP A 218 16.38 -3.64 9.88
C ASP A 218 16.76 -2.16 9.66
N GLY A 219 17.87 -1.74 10.24
CA GLY A 219 18.40 -0.38 10.07
C GLY A 219 18.70 -0.02 8.62
N GLN A 220 19.09 -0.99 7.78
CA GLN A 220 19.34 -0.75 6.35
C GLN A 220 18.03 -0.42 5.61
N ALA A 221 16.99 -1.24 5.78
CA ALA A 221 15.67 -0.96 5.20
C ALA A 221 15.12 0.39 5.70
N ALA A 222 15.37 0.75 6.96
CA ALA A 222 15.03 2.06 7.50
C ALA A 222 15.77 3.20 6.80
N ASN A 223 17.07 3.03 6.53
CA ASN A 223 17.90 4.00 5.82
C ASN A 223 17.45 4.16 4.36
N ASP A 224 17.12 3.05 3.69
CA ASP A 224 16.63 3.06 2.30
C ASP A 224 15.29 3.78 2.19
N LEU A 225 14.37 3.52 3.12
CA LEU A 225 13.11 4.24 3.22
C LEU A 225 13.34 5.73 3.49
N ARG A 226 14.25 6.05 4.42
CA ARG A 226 14.61 7.43 4.78
C ARG A 226 15.14 8.21 3.58
N ALA A 227 15.94 7.57 2.71
CA ALA A 227 16.50 8.21 1.52
C ALA A 227 15.43 8.68 0.52
N GLY A 228 14.22 8.09 0.55
CA GLY A 228 13.10 8.51 -0.30
C GLY A 228 11.93 9.13 0.47
N VAL A 229 12.10 9.52 1.74
CA VAL A 229 11.07 10.27 2.49
C VAL A 229 10.72 11.55 1.75
N GLY A 230 9.43 11.89 1.74
CA GLY A 230 8.90 13.01 0.96
C GLY A 230 8.74 12.71 -0.53
N GLY A 231 9.15 11.52 -1.01
CA GLY A 231 9.05 11.13 -2.41
C GLY A 231 8.07 9.98 -2.66
N TRP A 232 7.83 9.74 -3.95
CA TRP A 232 7.05 8.61 -4.44
C TRP A 232 7.84 7.32 -4.41
N GLN A 233 7.19 6.27 -3.90
CA GLN A 233 7.79 4.97 -3.72
C GLN A 233 6.82 3.84 -4.07
N LEU A 234 7.35 2.80 -4.69
CA LEU A 234 6.70 1.52 -4.86
C LEU A 234 7.27 0.54 -3.83
N TYR A 235 6.39 0.03 -2.98
CA TYR A 235 6.70 -0.87 -1.88
C TYR A 235 6.45 -2.32 -2.27
N ARG A 236 7.27 -3.20 -1.71
CA ARG A 236 7.03 -4.64 -1.63
C ARG A 236 7.26 -5.08 -0.20
N GLY A 237 6.42 -6.00 0.27
CA GLY A 237 6.50 -6.47 1.64
C GLY A 237 5.39 -7.44 1.99
N LEU A 238 4.93 -7.36 3.24
CA LEU A 238 3.86 -8.21 3.76
C LEU A 238 2.76 -7.37 4.41
N GLN A 239 1.50 -7.80 4.24
CA GLN A 239 0.32 -7.05 4.66
C GLN A 239 -0.16 -7.48 6.05
N GLY A 240 -0.33 -6.49 6.94
CA GLY A 240 -1.03 -6.63 8.21
C GLY A 240 -2.27 -5.75 8.30
N ASN A 241 -3.16 -6.04 9.24
CA ASN A 241 -4.40 -5.28 9.43
C ASN A 241 -4.10 -3.82 9.81
N GLY A 242 -3.26 -3.60 10.82
CA GLY A 242 -2.86 -2.26 11.29
C GLY A 242 -1.72 -1.64 10.49
N ASN A 243 -0.70 -2.42 10.16
CA ASN A 243 0.55 -1.96 9.53
C ASN A 243 1.01 -2.91 8.41
N CYS A 244 2.04 -2.52 7.68
CA CYS A 244 2.70 -3.35 6.67
C CYS A 244 4.18 -3.52 7.02
N TYR A 245 4.73 -4.66 6.66
CA TYR A 245 6.15 -4.95 6.85
C TYR A 245 6.93 -4.70 5.57
N VAL A 246 7.97 -3.88 5.64
CA VAL A 246 8.87 -3.57 4.52
C VAL A 246 10.18 -4.32 4.72
N ASN A 247 10.44 -5.28 3.85
CA ASN A 247 11.58 -6.20 3.95
C ASN A 247 12.77 -5.82 3.06
N GLU A 248 12.58 -4.90 2.11
CA GLU A 248 13.60 -4.47 1.17
C GLU A 248 13.45 -2.99 0.81
N ALA A 249 14.53 -2.41 0.27
CA ALA A 249 14.52 -1.04 -0.25
C ALA A 249 13.36 -0.85 -1.24
N PRO A 250 12.53 0.18 -1.09
CA PRO A 250 11.48 0.49 -2.04
C PRO A 250 12.06 0.98 -3.37
N VAL A 251 11.28 0.87 -4.44
CA VAL A 251 11.61 1.50 -5.73
C VAL A 251 11.25 2.97 -5.61
N ILE A 252 12.24 3.85 -5.84
CA ILE A 252 12.07 5.31 -5.73
C ILE A 252 11.87 5.94 -7.12
N ARG A 253 11.52 7.23 -7.17
CA ARG A 253 11.34 7.99 -8.42
C ARG A 253 12.50 7.82 -9.41
N LYS A 254 13.74 7.82 -8.93
CA LYS A 254 14.92 7.62 -9.78
C LYS A 254 14.85 6.31 -10.57
N ASN A 255 14.45 5.22 -9.93
CA ASN A 255 14.31 3.91 -10.58
C ASN A 255 13.18 3.90 -11.62
N LEU A 256 12.07 4.60 -11.36
CA LEU A 256 10.99 4.76 -12.33
C LEU A 256 11.47 5.51 -13.57
N THR A 257 12.26 6.57 -13.40
CA THR A 257 12.88 7.31 -14.50
C THR A 257 13.84 6.42 -15.28
N GLU A 258 14.78 5.74 -14.61
CA GLU A 258 15.73 4.81 -15.24
C GLU A 258 15.01 3.70 -16.03
N PHE A 259 13.89 3.19 -15.50
CA PHE A 259 13.06 2.22 -16.21
C PHE A 259 12.44 2.83 -17.47
N MET A 260 11.81 4.00 -17.38
CA MET A 260 11.19 4.67 -18.54
C MET A 260 12.22 4.99 -19.61
N ASP A 261 13.42 5.44 -19.23
CA ASP A 261 14.52 5.77 -20.14
C ASP A 261 15.07 4.51 -20.85
N ALA A 262 14.99 3.35 -20.21
CA ALA A 262 15.40 2.08 -20.78
C ALA A 262 14.34 1.45 -21.71
N VAL A 263 13.09 1.92 -21.67
CA VAL A 263 12.04 1.43 -22.57
C VAL A 263 12.38 1.83 -24.00
N THR A 264 12.45 0.83 -24.87
CA THR A 264 12.66 1.03 -26.30
C THR A 264 11.55 0.36 -27.10
N THR A 265 11.39 0.79 -28.36
CA THR A 265 10.50 0.10 -29.29
C THR A 265 11.09 -1.23 -29.73
N GLY A 266 10.24 -2.22 -29.93
CA GLY A 266 10.61 -3.54 -30.39
C GLY A 266 9.80 -4.66 -29.71
N GLY A 267 10.21 -5.90 -29.97
CA GLY A 267 9.60 -7.06 -29.35
C GLY A 267 8.54 -7.77 -30.19
N ARG A 268 8.28 -9.02 -29.83
CA ARG A 268 7.24 -9.84 -30.46
C ARG A 268 5.89 -9.55 -29.79
N THR A 269 4.81 -10.03 -30.39
CA THR A 269 3.49 -10.09 -29.76
C THR A 269 3.24 -11.54 -29.32
N PRO A 270 3.44 -11.89 -28.04
CA PRO A 270 3.21 -13.25 -27.56
C PRO A 270 1.73 -13.62 -27.65
N LYS A 271 1.43 -14.92 -27.84
CA LYS A 271 0.07 -15.46 -27.73
C LYS A 271 -0.29 -15.65 -26.25
N LYS A 272 -0.41 -14.55 -25.52
CA LYS A 272 -0.77 -14.53 -24.10
C LYS A 272 -1.94 -13.56 -23.87
N GLU A 273 -2.91 -14.00 -23.07
CA GLU A 273 -4.06 -13.19 -22.67
C GLU A 273 -3.93 -12.68 -21.23
N GLY A 274 -4.83 -11.78 -20.85
CA GLY A 274 -5.00 -11.32 -19.46
C GLY A 274 -4.58 -9.87 -19.24
N ALA A 275 -4.87 -9.39 -18.04
CA ALA A 275 -4.53 -8.04 -17.58
C ALA A 275 -3.01 -7.80 -17.65
N ALA A 276 -2.63 -6.60 -18.05
CA ALA A 276 -1.24 -6.20 -18.15
C ALA A 276 -1.09 -4.69 -18.10
N ILE A 277 0.03 -4.25 -17.55
CA ILE A 277 0.55 -2.90 -17.67
C ILE A 277 1.59 -2.85 -18.78
N MET A 278 1.64 -1.74 -19.50
CA MET A 278 2.66 -1.48 -20.50
C MET A 278 3.21 -0.06 -20.36
N CYS A 279 4.53 0.10 -20.42
CA CYS A 279 5.16 1.40 -20.67
C CYS A 279 5.69 1.37 -22.10
N ALA A 280 5.12 2.19 -22.98
CA ALA A 280 5.30 2.03 -24.41
C ALA A 280 5.20 3.32 -25.22
N HIS A 281 5.93 3.35 -26.33
CA HIS A 281 5.74 4.36 -27.35
C HIS A 281 4.52 4.04 -28.21
N ILE A 282 3.70 5.05 -28.46
CA ILE A 282 2.49 4.92 -29.28
C ILE A 282 2.77 5.42 -30.69
N ASN A 283 2.44 4.60 -31.68
CA ASN A 283 2.54 4.96 -33.10
C ASN A 283 1.19 4.78 -33.78
N ALA A 284 0.78 5.77 -34.57
CA ALA A 284 -0.46 5.77 -35.33
C ALA A 284 -0.19 5.80 -36.84
N ILE A 285 -0.60 4.73 -37.52
CA ILE A 285 -0.53 4.61 -38.98
C ILE A 285 -1.80 5.21 -39.57
N ARG A 286 -1.61 6.12 -40.52
CA ARG A 286 -2.70 6.79 -41.23
C ARG A 286 -2.67 6.45 -42.72
N GLU A 287 -3.84 6.26 -43.27
CA GLU A 287 -4.06 6.16 -44.71
C GLU A 287 -4.89 7.35 -45.17
N THR A 288 -4.63 7.83 -46.39
CA THR A 288 -5.41 8.88 -47.02
C THR A 288 -6.69 8.26 -47.56
N ASP A 289 -7.84 8.73 -47.10
CA ASP A 289 -9.13 8.30 -47.64
C ASP A 289 -9.40 8.88 -49.04
N LYS A 290 -10.50 8.45 -49.66
CA LYS A 290 -10.92 8.92 -50.99
C LYS A 290 -11.22 10.42 -51.06
N THR A 291 -11.32 11.11 -49.91
CA THR A 291 -11.56 12.56 -49.81
C THR A 291 -10.29 13.35 -49.53
N GLY A 292 -9.12 12.70 -49.47
CA GLY A 292 -7.84 13.33 -49.17
C GLY A 292 -7.56 13.51 -47.67
N ARG A 293 -8.44 13.03 -46.79
CA ARG A 293 -8.26 13.14 -45.33
C ARG A 293 -7.45 11.96 -44.80
N LYS A 294 -6.51 12.23 -43.90
CA LYS A 294 -5.72 11.18 -43.24
C LYS A 294 -6.55 10.54 -42.13
N LYS A 295 -6.96 9.29 -42.31
CA LYS A 295 -7.68 8.50 -41.31
C LYS A 295 -6.72 7.56 -40.59
N ILE A 296 -6.85 7.43 -39.28
CA ILE A 296 -6.09 6.45 -38.50
C ILE A 296 -6.62 5.05 -38.83
N VAL A 297 -5.74 4.16 -39.30
CA VAL A 297 -6.09 2.77 -39.67
C VAL A 297 -5.55 1.74 -38.70
N LYS A 298 -4.47 2.08 -37.98
CA LYS A 298 -3.86 1.19 -36.99
C LYS A 298 -3.09 2.01 -35.97
N VAL A 299 -3.21 1.63 -34.70
CA VAL A 299 -2.40 2.18 -33.62
C VAL A 299 -1.69 1.02 -32.93
N THR A 300 -0.42 1.24 -32.59
CA THR A 300 0.42 0.24 -31.92
C THR A 300 1.11 0.84 -30.71
N ALA A 301 1.19 0.07 -29.64
CA ALA A 301 2.06 0.31 -28.50
C ALA A 301 3.28 -0.61 -28.60
N SER A 302 4.48 -0.07 -28.40
CA SER A 302 5.73 -0.83 -28.41
C SER A 302 6.59 -0.43 -27.22
N GLY A 303 6.93 -1.39 -26.36
CA GLY A 303 7.64 -1.13 -25.10
C GLY A 303 7.51 -2.26 -24.07
N ALA A 304 7.84 -1.96 -22.83
CA ALA A 304 7.93 -2.95 -21.76
C ALA A 304 6.54 -3.33 -21.21
N LEU A 305 6.22 -4.63 -21.18
CA LEU A 305 4.94 -5.16 -20.73
C LEU A 305 5.09 -6.16 -19.58
N TYR A 306 4.23 -6.01 -18.56
CA TYR A 306 4.19 -6.90 -17.39
C TYR A 306 2.76 -7.27 -17.02
N ASP A 307 2.57 -8.51 -16.60
CA ASP A 307 1.28 -9.08 -16.19
C ASP A 307 1.28 -9.57 -14.74
N THR A 308 2.37 -9.34 -14.01
CA THR A 308 2.51 -9.64 -12.59
C THR A 308 3.19 -8.48 -11.86
N LEU A 309 2.77 -8.22 -10.62
CA LEU A 309 3.38 -7.20 -9.78
C LEU A 309 4.84 -7.53 -9.43
N GLN A 310 5.15 -8.80 -9.21
CA GLN A 310 6.52 -9.23 -8.93
C GLN A 310 7.45 -8.99 -10.13
N GLY A 311 7.02 -9.33 -11.35
CA GLY A 311 7.79 -9.09 -12.57
C GLY A 311 8.01 -7.59 -12.80
N PHE A 312 6.94 -6.80 -12.64
CA PHE A 312 7.00 -5.35 -12.76
C PHE A 312 7.96 -4.71 -11.75
N TYR A 313 7.83 -5.05 -10.47
CA TYR A 313 8.69 -4.53 -9.40
C TYR A 313 10.17 -4.84 -9.64
N LYS A 314 10.49 -6.07 -10.07
CA LYS A 314 11.88 -6.46 -10.40
C LYS A 314 12.44 -5.65 -11.56
N ALA A 315 11.64 -5.41 -12.61
CA ALA A 315 12.07 -4.63 -13.76
C ALA A 315 12.32 -3.16 -13.42
N LEU A 316 11.53 -2.58 -12.50
CA LEU A 316 11.77 -1.22 -12.01
C LEU A 316 13.10 -1.11 -11.25
N LYS A 317 13.46 -2.10 -10.43
CA LYS A 317 14.74 -2.12 -9.72
C LYS A 317 15.94 -2.34 -10.64
N ASN A 318 15.77 -3.12 -11.69
CA ASN A 318 16.82 -3.42 -12.63
C ASN A 318 16.25 -3.44 -14.06
N PRO A 319 16.36 -2.32 -14.80
CA PRO A 319 15.81 -2.23 -16.13
C PRO A 319 16.68 -2.90 -17.20
N SER A 320 17.73 -3.65 -16.83
CA SER A 320 18.47 -4.46 -17.80
C SER A 320 17.63 -5.66 -18.25
N GLY A 321 17.37 -5.76 -19.55
CA GLY A 321 16.62 -6.89 -20.13
C GLY A 321 15.10 -6.78 -19.99
N LEU A 322 14.54 -5.59 -20.21
CA LEU A 322 13.08 -5.38 -20.22
C LEU A 322 12.36 -6.35 -21.17
N ASN A 323 11.18 -6.82 -20.76
CA ASN A 323 10.30 -7.60 -21.62
C ASN A 323 9.59 -6.68 -22.62
N LEU A 324 10.24 -6.43 -23.75
CA LEU A 324 9.71 -5.58 -24.81
C LEU A 324 8.73 -6.36 -25.69
N GLU A 325 7.54 -5.81 -25.86
CA GLU A 325 6.47 -6.34 -26.69
C GLU A 325 5.89 -5.25 -27.59
N THR A 326 5.27 -5.65 -28.70
CA THR A 326 4.55 -4.74 -29.59
C THR A 326 3.11 -5.22 -29.78
N TRP A 327 2.14 -4.36 -29.51
CA TRP A 327 0.72 -4.68 -29.56
C TRP A 327 -0.06 -3.70 -30.40
N LYS A 328 -1.04 -4.21 -31.17
CA LYS A 328 -2.09 -3.37 -31.75
C LYS A 328 -2.98 -2.86 -30.61
N LEU A 329 -3.27 -1.57 -30.57
CA LEU A 329 -4.16 -0.98 -29.57
C LEU A 329 -5.61 -0.93 -30.06
N LYS A 330 -6.55 -1.22 -29.15
CA LYS A 330 -7.99 -0.97 -29.33
C LYS A 330 -8.59 -0.32 -28.08
N GLY A 331 -9.70 0.40 -28.26
CA GLY A 331 -10.44 1.03 -27.15
C GLY A 331 -10.09 2.51 -26.92
N TRP A 332 -9.59 3.21 -27.94
CA TRP A 332 -9.16 4.61 -27.86
C TRP A 332 -10.01 5.50 -28.78
N SER A 333 -10.10 6.79 -28.45
CA SER A 333 -10.66 7.83 -29.34
C SER A 333 -9.58 8.49 -30.20
N ASP A 334 -9.96 9.08 -31.34
CA ASP A 334 -9.04 9.82 -32.21
C ASP A 334 -8.33 10.94 -31.44
N GLU A 335 -9.01 11.55 -30.45
CA GLU A 335 -8.45 12.52 -29.52
C GLU A 335 -7.35 11.91 -28.64
N ASP A 336 -7.61 10.76 -28.01
CA ASP A 336 -6.63 10.08 -27.15
C ASP A 336 -5.36 9.72 -27.94
N VAL A 337 -5.53 9.26 -29.18
CA VAL A 337 -4.38 8.92 -30.03
C VAL A 337 -3.57 10.14 -30.40
N LYS A 338 -4.20 11.29 -30.69
CA LYS A 338 -3.44 12.53 -30.90
C LYS A 338 -2.65 12.94 -29.66
N LEU A 339 -3.18 12.69 -28.46
CA LEU A 339 -2.49 12.99 -27.21
C LEU A 339 -1.28 12.09 -26.96
N MET A 340 -1.42 10.80 -27.28
CA MET A 340 -0.42 9.75 -27.02
C MET A 340 0.61 9.59 -28.14
N GLU A 341 0.27 9.94 -29.37
CA GLU A 341 1.10 9.67 -30.55
C GLU A 341 2.53 10.22 -30.40
N ASN A 342 3.50 9.38 -30.72
CA ASN A 342 4.94 9.63 -30.61
C ASN A 342 5.43 9.92 -29.18
N LYS A 343 4.62 9.62 -28.17
CA LYS A 343 5.00 9.76 -26.76
C LYS A 343 5.15 8.40 -26.09
N LEU A 344 6.00 8.38 -25.07
CA LEU A 344 6.04 7.30 -24.10
C LEU A 344 4.82 7.41 -23.18
N CYS A 345 4.07 6.32 -23.03
CA CYS A 345 2.86 6.28 -22.23
C CYS A 345 2.87 5.06 -21.31
N TRP A 346 2.36 5.23 -20.10
CA TRP A 346 1.88 4.15 -19.26
C TRP A 346 0.46 3.76 -19.67
N LEU A 347 0.24 2.47 -19.88
CA LEU A 347 -1.03 1.90 -20.33
C LEU A 347 -1.44 0.80 -19.35
N SER A 348 -2.68 0.82 -18.89
CA SER A 348 -3.34 -0.34 -18.30
C SER A 348 -4.32 -0.95 -19.28
N GLY A 349 -4.45 -2.27 -19.23
CA GLY A 349 -5.38 -2.93 -20.14
C GLY A 349 -5.32 -4.45 -20.08
N HIS A 350 -5.74 -5.06 -21.17
CA HIS A 350 -5.84 -6.50 -21.33
C HIS A 350 -5.29 -6.94 -22.69
N ARG A 351 -4.45 -7.97 -22.70
CA ARG A 351 -4.10 -8.68 -23.94
C ARG A 351 -5.27 -9.59 -24.33
N VAL A 352 -5.71 -9.48 -25.58
CA VAL A 352 -6.85 -10.21 -26.13
C VAL A 352 -6.43 -10.97 -27.37
N LEU A 353 -6.75 -12.28 -27.42
CA LEU A 353 -6.54 -13.13 -28.60
C LEU A 353 -7.91 -13.50 -29.19
N VAL A 354 -8.13 -13.15 -30.45
CA VAL A 354 -9.38 -13.45 -31.15
C VAL A 354 -9.19 -14.71 -31.99
N TYR A 355 -10.00 -15.73 -31.72
CA TYR A 355 -10.00 -16.97 -32.48
C TYR A 355 -11.26 -17.10 -33.33
N LYS A 356 -11.13 -17.67 -34.53
CA LYS A 356 -12.26 -18.16 -35.34
C LYS A 356 -12.11 -19.64 -35.60
N THR A 357 -13.24 -20.35 -35.62
CA THR A 357 -13.27 -21.77 -35.99
C THR A 357 -13.26 -21.87 -37.52
N SER A 358 -12.30 -22.61 -38.07
CA SER A 358 -12.26 -22.94 -39.49
C SER A 358 -13.47 -23.79 -39.86
N LYS A 359 -14.26 -23.35 -40.84
CA LYS A 359 -15.40 -24.12 -41.35
C LYS A 359 -14.98 -25.40 -42.08
N ILE A 360 -13.74 -25.47 -42.53
CA ILE A 360 -13.20 -26.60 -43.31
C ILE A 360 -12.57 -27.64 -42.37
N THR A 361 -11.79 -27.19 -41.39
CA THR A 361 -10.98 -28.09 -40.55
C THR A 361 -11.50 -28.24 -39.12
N GLY A 362 -12.52 -27.47 -38.73
CA GLY A 362 -13.06 -27.45 -37.36
C GLY A 362 -12.10 -26.88 -36.31
N LYS A 363 -10.87 -26.51 -36.67
CA LYS A 363 -9.84 -26.03 -35.73
C LYS A 363 -10.02 -24.54 -35.42
N ARG A 364 -9.72 -24.15 -34.17
CA ARG A 364 -9.62 -22.74 -33.78
C ARG A 364 -8.33 -22.14 -34.32
N ILE A 365 -8.45 -21.07 -35.09
CA ILE A 365 -7.33 -20.33 -35.69
C ILE A 365 -7.33 -18.92 -35.09
N LEU A 366 -6.16 -18.45 -34.66
CA LEU A 366 -5.98 -17.08 -34.20
C LEU A 366 -6.11 -16.12 -35.39
N VAL A 367 -6.99 -15.13 -35.30
CA VAL A 367 -7.29 -14.19 -36.40
C VAL A 367 -7.01 -12.72 -36.08
N ASP A 368 -6.94 -12.35 -34.80
CA ASP A 368 -6.52 -11.00 -34.37
C ASP A 368 -5.89 -11.12 -32.98
N GLN A 369 -5.01 -10.18 -32.66
CA GLN A 369 -4.42 -10.03 -31.33
C GLN A 369 -4.18 -8.55 -31.06
N TYR A 370 -4.63 -8.07 -29.90
CA TYR A 370 -4.56 -6.67 -29.56
C TYR A 370 -4.54 -6.47 -28.04
N PHE A 371 -4.02 -5.32 -27.64
CA PHE A 371 -4.11 -4.82 -26.28
C PHE A 371 -5.32 -3.88 -26.20
N LYS A 372 -6.31 -4.28 -25.40
CA LYS A 372 -7.50 -3.48 -25.09
C LYS A 372 -7.11 -2.51 -23.99
N LEU A 373 -7.08 -1.22 -24.31
CA LEU A 373 -6.75 -0.15 -23.37
C LEU A 373 -7.92 0.08 -22.40
N ASP A 374 -7.61 0.24 -21.12
CA ASP A 374 -8.57 0.63 -20.09
C ASP A 374 -8.29 2.08 -19.62
N ASN A 375 -7.05 2.37 -19.18
CA ASN A 375 -6.58 3.74 -18.90
C ASN A 375 -5.17 3.97 -19.43
N TYR A 376 -4.77 5.25 -19.47
CA TYR A 376 -3.42 5.65 -19.84
C TYR A 376 -2.96 6.90 -19.09
N LEU A 377 -1.64 7.09 -19.04
CA LEU A 377 -0.97 8.34 -18.72
C LEU A 377 0.16 8.54 -19.71
N THR A 378 0.27 9.72 -20.31
CA THR A 378 1.51 10.06 -21.03
C THR A 378 2.66 10.25 -20.03
N GLN A 379 3.91 10.21 -20.47
CA GLN A 379 5.05 10.48 -19.58
C GLN A 379 4.91 11.84 -18.87
N ASP A 380 4.48 12.88 -19.59
CA ASP A 380 4.21 14.19 -19.00
C ASP A 380 3.07 14.12 -17.97
N GLY A 381 1.94 13.51 -18.33
CA GLY A 381 0.80 13.35 -17.43
C GLY A 381 1.15 12.57 -16.16
N PHE A 382 1.95 11.51 -16.30
CA PHE A 382 2.49 10.73 -15.19
C PHE A 382 3.39 11.58 -14.29
N ASN A 383 4.35 12.32 -14.85
CA ASN A 383 5.22 13.18 -14.06
C ASN A 383 4.43 14.30 -13.37
N ASN A 384 3.50 14.94 -14.08
CA ASN A 384 2.63 15.98 -13.55
C ASN A 384 1.82 15.50 -12.34
N ILE A 385 1.20 14.31 -12.42
CA ILE A 385 0.42 13.80 -11.30
C ILE A 385 1.30 13.47 -10.09
N LEU A 386 2.53 13.00 -10.31
CA LEU A 386 3.46 12.79 -9.21
C LEU A 386 3.85 14.11 -8.54
N ASP A 387 4.12 15.18 -9.30
CA ASP A 387 4.52 16.45 -8.67
C ASP A 387 3.37 17.14 -7.96
N VAL A 388 2.21 17.23 -8.60
CA VAL A 388 1.02 17.82 -7.96
C VAL A 388 0.58 16.99 -6.76
N GLY A 389 0.56 15.66 -6.89
CA GLY A 389 0.25 14.77 -5.78
C GLY A 389 1.28 14.84 -4.65
N ASN A 390 2.54 15.18 -4.95
CA ASN A 390 3.55 15.40 -3.93
C ASN A 390 3.20 16.59 -3.03
N GLU A 391 2.66 17.66 -3.59
CA GLU A 391 2.30 18.86 -2.83
C GLU A 391 0.96 18.72 -2.10
N ILE A 392 0.02 17.99 -2.68
CA ILE A 392 -1.30 17.74 -2.07
C ILE A 392 -1.20 16.75 -0.89
N ILE A 393 -0.37 15.73 -1.00
CA ILE A 393 -0.24 14.68 0.01
C ILE A 393 0.82 15.12 1.04
N THR A 394 0.39 15.65 2.18
CA THR A 394 1.29 16.18 3.23
C THR A 394 1.21 15.39 4.54
N GLU A 395 2.07 15.73 5.50
CA GLU A 395 2.01 15.18 6.87
C GLU A 395 0.66 15.44 7.57
N GLY A 396 -0.04 16.53 7.21
CA GLY A 396 -1.36 16.88 7.74
C GLY A 396 -2.53 16.18 7.04
N GLY A 397 -2.27 15.37 6.01
CA GLY A 397 -3.28 14.77 5.14
C GLY A 397 -3.40 15.48 3.79
N VAL A 398 -4.59 15.37 3.20
CA VAL A 398 -5.01 16.06 1.95
C VAL A 398 -6.01 17.15 2.25
#